data_AF-A0A6A8G4G0-F1
#
_entry.id   AF-A0A6A8G4G0-F1
#
_cell.length_a   1.000
_cell.length_b   1.000
_cell.length_c   1.000
_cell.angle_alpha   90.00
_cell.angle_beta   90.00
_cell.angle_gamma   90.00
#
_symmetry.space_group_name_H-M   'P 1'
#
loop_
_entity.id
_entity.type
_entity.pdbx_description
1 polymer ?
#
loop_
_entity_poly.entity_id
_entity_poly.type
_entity_poly.pdbx_seq_one_letter_code
_entity_poly.pdbx_strand_id
1 'polypeptide(L)'
;MSPNDQALQQLDERPDTPETREKGLDGWLDAIIYYGLGQHMLLALPTLWIAFQTVSIPVAVTTSAIVSLTVASVTIGAFRMGVLSTGHPWHRIEDNELGLGPDGGYGFLVRRAAYLNTTLGLATFAGAIADASGWGLVGAVLVGGGFSFGALYVLPNLRAANSKQSVPVRVIYYAVSLSVVASTGQVLELSVGAPSAALAFAVVCLFTVFDVGADLRKPMDGM
;
A
#
# COMPACT_ATOMS: atom_id res chain seq x y z
N MET A 1 -29.39 44.33 -7.73
CA MET A 1 -28.57 43.37 -6.98
C MET A 1 -28.98 43.44 -5.53
N SER A 2 -29.44 42.33 -4.97
CA SER A 2 -29.81 42.27 -3.55
C SER A 2 -28.55 42.14 -2.69
N PRO A 3 -28.57 42.57 -1.42
CA PRO A 3 -27.45 42.39 -0.49
C PRO A 3 -27.02 40.92 -0.33
N ASN A 4 -27.95 39.96 -0.56
CA ASN A 4 -27.65 38.52 -0.54
C ASN A 4 -26.85 38.06 -1.76
N ASP A 5 -27.02 38.72 -2.92
CA ASP A 5 -26.25 38.39 -4.12
C ASP A 5 -24.77 38.79 -3.97
N GLN A 6 -24.50 39.85 -3.20
CA GLN A 6 -23.14 40.30 -2.88
C GLN A 6 -22.46 39.41 -1.84
N ALA A 7 -23.21 38.87 -0.86
CA ALA A 7 -22.67 37.92 0.11
C ALA A 7 -22.30 36.57 -0.52
N LEU A 8 -23.07 36.11 -1.50
CA LEU A 8 -22.76 34.89 -2.27
C LEU A 8 -21.58 35.10 -3.22
N GLN A 9 -21.47 36.27 -3.87
CA GLN A 9 -20.30 36.61 -4.68
C GLN A 9 -19.02 36.76 -3.83
N GLN A 10 -19.10 37.29 -2.61
CA GLN A 10 -17.95 37.39 -1.71
C GLN A 10 -17.49 36.04 -1.12
N LEU A 11 -18.37 35.02 -1.07
CA LEU A 11 -17.99 33.65 -0.75
C LEU A 11 -17.27 32.97 -1.92
N ASP A 12 -17.68 33.28 -3.16
CA ASP A 12 -17.10 32.73 -4.40
C ASP A 12 -15.79 33.43 -4.82
N GLU A 13 -15.56 34.66 -4.35
CA GLU A 13 -14.37 35.48 -4.66
C GLU A 13 -13.25 35.38 -3.63
N ARG A 14 -13.34 34.51 -2.61
CA ARG A 14 -12.12 34.16 -1.85
C ARG A 14 -11.22 33.41 -2.81
N PRO A 15 -10.04 33.94 -3.18
CA PRO A 15 -9.07 33.14 -3.91
C PRO A 15 -8.67 32.02 -2.95
N ASP A 16 -9.11 30.80 -3.22
CA ASP A 16 -8.49 29.62 -2.63
C ASP A 16 -7.03 29.69 -3.04
N THR A 17 -6.19 30.22 -2.15
CA THR A 17 -4.75 30.18 -2.36
C THR A 17 -4.37 28.70 -2.49
N PRO A 18 -3.33 28.37 -3.28
CA PRO A 18 -2.88 26.98 -3.47
C PRO A 18 -2.74 26.23 -2.12
N GLU A 19 -2.29 26.94 -1.08
CA GLU A 19 -2.19 26.44 0.30
C GLU A 19 -3.54 26.07 0.95
N THR A 20 -4.64 26.76 0.62
CA THR A 20 -6.00 26.41 1.09
C THR A 20 -6.56 25.20 0.36
N ARG A 21 -6.29 25.05 -0.95
CA ARG A 21 -6.62 23.82 -1.71
C ARG A 21 -5.84 22.61 -1.21
N GLU A 22 -4.56 22.80 -0.87
CA GLU A 22 -3.70 21.75 -0.30
C GLU A 22 -4.11 21.32 1.11
N LYS A 23 -4.86 22.15 1.87
CA LYS A 23 -5.28 21.84 3.26
C LYS A 23 -6.78 21.56 3.41
N GLY A 24 -7.58 21.83 2.40
CA GLY A 24 -9.03 21.64 2.38
C GLY A 24 -9.49 20.19 2.10
N LEU A 25 -10.81 19.99 2.05
CA LEU A 25 -11.43 18.68 1.75
C LEU A 25 -11.02 18.16 0.37
N ASP A 26 -10.81 19.05 -0.60
CA ASP A 26 -10.33 18.72 -1.94
C ASP A 26 -8.89 18.18 -1.93
N GLY A 27 -8.00 18.75 -1.11
CA GLY A 27 -6.63 18.24 -0.91
C GLY A 27 -6.62 16.85 -0.28
N TRP A 28 -7.52 16.59 0.67
CA TRP A 28 -7.71 15.26 1.25
C TRP A 28 -8.25 14.24 0.25
N LEU A 29 -9.23 14.61 -0.58
CA LEU A 29 -9.76 13.76 -1.63
C LEU A 29 -8.68 13.45 -2.68
N ASP A 30 -7.86 14.43 -3.06
CA ASP A 30 -6.76 14.22 -4.00
C ASP A 30 -5.69 13.28 -3.40
N ALA A 31 -5.31 13.49 -2.13
CA ALA A 31 -4.32 12.70 -1.44
C ALA A 31 -4.75 11.25 -1.17
N ILE A 32 -6.02 11.03 -0.79
CA ILE A 32 -6.58 9.71 -0.46
C ILE A 32 -7.05 8.97 -1.71
N ILE A 33 -7.80 9.61 -2.61
CA ILE A 33 -8.51 8.93 -3.70
C ILE A 33 -7.63 8.87 -4.95
N TYR A 34 -7.26 10.03 -5.50
CA TYR A 34 -6.57 10.08 -6.78
C TYR A 34 -5.15 9.53 -6.70
N TYR A 35 -4.35 10.06 -5.77
CA TYR A 35 -2.96 9.62 -5.61
C TYR A 35 -2.80 8.50 -4.59
N GLY A 36 -3.73 8.32 -3.66
CA GLY A 36 -3.68 7.27 -2.64
C GLY A 36 -4.18 5.96 -3.20
N LEU A 37 -5.50 5.84 -3.31
CA LEU A 37 -6.20 4.64 -3.76
C LEU A 37 -5.83 4.26 -5.19
N GLY A 38 -5.80 5.21 -6.13
CA GLY A 38 -5.46 4.94 -7.53
C GLY A 38 -4.08 4.29 -7.70
N GLN A 39 -3.05 4.88 -7.08
CA GLN A 39 -1.69 4.33 -7.12
C GLN A 39 -1.58 3.01 -6.33
N HIS A 40 -2.29 2.88 -5.21
CA HIS A 40 -2.28 1.65 -4.41
C HIS A 40 -2.92 0.49 -5.14
N MET A 41 -4.08 0.70 -5.77
CA MET A 41 -4.75 -0.33 -6.54
C MET A 41 -3.90 -0.76 -7.74
N LEU A 42 -3.29 0.19 -8.46
CA LEU A 42 -2.42 -0.14 -9.59
C LEU A 42 -1.20 -0.97 -9.16
N LEU A 43 -0.53 -0.55 -8.08
CA LEU A 43 0.66 -1.25 -7.60
C LEU A 43 0.34 -2.57 -6.92
N ALA A 44 -0.83 -2.70 -6.29
CA ALA A 44 -1.27 -3.89 -5.57
C ALA A 44 -2.18 -4.83 -6.39
N LEU A 45 -2.31 -4.57 -7.70
CA LEU A 45 -3.07 -5.39 -8.65
C LEU A 45 -2.77 -6.89 -8.54
N PRO A 46 -1.50 -7.34 -8.47
CA PRO A 46 -1.19 -8.76 -8.32
C PRO A 46 -1.84 -9.37 -7.06
N THR A 47 -1.72 -8.71 -5.91
CA THR A 47 -2.35 -9.19 -4.68
C THR A 47 -3.86 -9.15 -4.73
N LEU A 48 -4.47 -8.11 -5.32
CA LEU A 48 -5.93 -8.06 -5.51
C LEU A 48 -6.40 -9.21 -6.41
N TRP A 49 -5.64 -9.51 -7.46
CA TRP A 49 -5.93 -10.64 -8.34
C TRP A 49 -5.90 -11.98 -7.58
N ILE A 50 -4.86 -12.22 -6.76
CA ILE A 50 -4.79 -13.39 -5.88
C ILE A 50 -6.01 -13.42 -4.96
N ALA A 51 -6.26 -12.33 -4.25
CA ALA A 51 -7.34 -12.21 -3.26
C ALA A 51 -8.75 -12.40 -3.84
N PHE A 52 -8.98 -12.22 -5.15
CA PHE A 52 -10.29 -12.50 -5.76
C PHE A 52 -10.37 -13.85 -6.46
N GLN A 53 -9.23 -14.45 -6.86
CA GLN A 53 -9.20 -15.72 -7.58
C GLN A 53 -9.10 -16.94 -6.65
N THR A 54 -8.51 -16.81 -5.45
CA THR A 54 -8.08 -17.97 -4.65
C THR A 54 -8.97 -18.24 -3.44
N VAL A 55 -10.25 -17.84 -3.48
CA VAL A 55 -11.03 -17.65 -2.26
C VAL A 55 -12.03 -18.77 -1.98
N SER A 56 -11.79 -19.48 -0.87
CA SER A 56 -12.73 -20.41 -0.26
C SER A 56 -13.78 -19.73 0.64
N ILE A 57 -13.51 -18.50 1.12
CA ILE A 57 -14.40 -17.67 1.97
C ILE A 57 -14.57 -16.25 1.37
N PRO A 58 -15.36 -16.08 0.30
CA PRO A 58 -15.36 -14.87 -0.54
C PRO A 58 -15.68 -13.59 0.20
N VAL A 59 -16.60 -13.66 1.17
CA VAL A 59 -17.09 -12.49 1.92
C VAL A 59 -16.02 -11.93 2.87
N ALA A 60 -15.34 -12.80 3.62
CA ALA A 60 -14.34 -12.38 4.60
C ALA A 60 -13.11 -11.76 3.92
N VAL A 61 -12.65 -12.35 2.82
CA VAL A 61 -11.52 -11.81 2.03
C VAL A 61 -11.88 -10.49 1.39
N THR A 62 -13.06 -10.37 0.79
CA THR A 62 -13.51 -9.11 0.19
C THR A 62 -13.62 -7.99 1.23
N THR A 63 -14.22 -8.30 2.39
CA THR A 63 -14.36 -7.35 3.50
C THR A 63 -12.99 -6.87 3.99
N SER A 64 -12.08 -7.81 4.23
CA SER A 64 -10.73 -7.51 4.69
C SER A 64 -9.91 -6.74 3.66
N ALA A 65 -10.06 -7.03 2.37
CA ALA A 65 -9.41 -6.30 1.29
C ALA A 65 -9.88 -4.84 1.22
N ILE A 66 -11.20 -4.60 1.34
CA ILE A 66 -11.78 -3.25 1.37
C ILE A 66 -11.25 -2.47 2.58
N VAL A 67 -11.27 -3.08 3.76
CA VAL A 67 -10.74 -2.49 5.00
C VAL A 67 -9.27 -2.12 4.81
N SER A 68 -8.46 -3.05 4.33
CA SER A 68 -7.01 -2.87 4.18
C SER A 68 -6.68 -1.77 3.17
N LEU A 69 -7.36 -1.75 2.01
CA LEU A 69 -7.21 -0.68 1.00
C LEU A 69 -7.63 0.69 1.54
N THR A 70 -8.73 0.74 2.28
CA THR A 70 -9.24 1.99 2.86
C THR A 70 -8.26 2.55 3.87
N VAL A 71 -7.84 1.73 4.84
CA VAL A 71 -6.87 2.12 5.86
C VAL A 71 -5.55 2.51 5.21
N ALA A 72 -5.09 1.77 4.20
CA ALA A 72 -3.87 2.10 3.49
C ALA A 72 -3.93 3.48 2.82
N SER A 73 -5.01 3.74 2.10
CA SER A 73 -5.22 5.00 1.37
C SER A 73 -5.34 6.18 2.34
N VAL A 74 -6.08 6.02 3.44
CA VAL A 74 -6.23 7.04 4.49
C VAL A 74 -4.89 7.32 5.17
N THR A 75 -4.13 6.28 5.50
CA THR A 75 -2.82 6.42 6.17
C THR A 75 -1.85 7.23 5.31
N ILE A 76 -1.81 6.93 4.01
CA ILE A 76 -0.93 7.61 3.07
C ILE A 76 -1.39 9.03 2.80
N GLY A 77 -2.70 9.25 2.70
CA GLY A 77 -3.27 10.60 2.69
C GLY A 77 -2.85 11.39 3.91
N ALA A 78 -2.97 10.82 5.11
CA ALA A 78 -2.59 11.48 6.36
C ALA A 78 -1.09 11.82 6.43
N PHE A 79 -0.21 10.96 5.92
CA PHE A 79 1.21 11.28 5.78
C PHE A 79 1.47 12.41 4.78
N ARG A 80 0.80 12.40 3.62
CA ARG A 80 0.94 13.45 2.58
C ARG A 80 0.44 14.80 3.04
N MET A 81 -0.64 14.82 3.82
CA MET A 81 -1.20 16.03 4.43
C MET A 81 -0.41 16.52 5.66
N GLY A 82 0.67 15.82 6.04
CA GLY A 82 1.49 16.17 7.20
C GLY A 82 0.83 15.94 8.57
N VAL A 83 -0.30 15.23 8.61
CA VAL A 83 -1.00 14.85 9.86
C VAL A 83 -0.23 13.77 10.61
N LEU A 84 0.39 12.85 9.86
CA LEU A 84 1.33 11.86 10.38
C LEU A 84 2.73 12.22 9.93
N SER A 85 3.71 12.07 10.81
CA SER A 85 5.12 12.23 10.48
C SER A 85 5.96 11.21 11.23
N THR A 86 6.86 10.56 10.50
CA THR A 86 7.83 9.59 11.02
C THR A 86 9.27 10.07 10.87
N GLY A 87 9.48 11.33 10.48
CA GLY A 87 10.79 11.91 10.20
C GLY A 87 11.30 11.69 8.76
N HIS A 88 10.66 10.80 7.99
CA HIS A 88 10.95 10.57 6.56
C HIS A 88 9.66 10.62 5.73
N PRO A 89 9.64 11.30 4.57
CA PRO A 89 8.42 11.50 3.79
C PRO A 89 7.97 10.23 3.07
N TRP A 90 6.66 10.11 2.91
CA TRP A 90 6.05 9.16 1.97
C TRP A 90 6.15 9.70 0.55
N HIS A 91 7.10 9.20 -0.23
CA HIS A 91 7.40 9.72 -1.57
C HIS A 91 6.18 9.68 -2.53
N ARG A 92 5.95 10.77 -3.26
CA ARG A 92 4.96 10.83 -4.37
C ARG A 92 5.64 10.25 -5.61
N ILE A 93 4.90 9.50 -6.42
CA ILE A 93 5.37 9.13 -7.75
C ILE A 93 5.15 10.37 -8.62
N GLU A 94 6.22 11.06 -8.96
CA GLU A 94 6.21 12.18 -9.91
C GLU A 94 6.66 11.68 -11.29
N ASP A 95 6.10 12.25 -12.36
CA ASP A 95 6.28 11.82 -13.76
C ASP A 95 7.74 11.90 -14.27
N ASN A 96 8.61 12.55 -13.49
CA ASN A 96 9.95 12.98 -13.88
C ASN A 96 11.05 11.96 -13.52
N GLU A 97 10.72 10.89 -12.78
CA GLU A 97 11.72 9.93 -12.29
C GLU A 97 11.90 8.69 -13.20
N LEU A 98 11.52 8.70 -14.49
CA LEU A 98 11.63 7.53 -15.39
C LEU A 98 13.10 7.15 -15.76
N GLY A 99 13.86 6.63 -14.78
CA GLY A 99 15.17 6.02 -14.94
C GLY A 99 15.13 4.49 -14.84
N LEU A 100 16.12 3.83 -15.46
CA LEU A 100 16.28 2.35 -15.47
C LEU A 100 17.19 1.82 -14.33
N GLY A 101 17.39 2.58 -13.26
CA GLY A 101 18.27 2.22 -12.14
C GLY A 101 17.55 1.50 -10.98
N PRO A 102 18.26 0.73 -10.13
CA PRO A 102 17.67 0.12 -8.93
C PRO A 102 17.21 1.15 -7.88
N ASP A 103 17.81 2.35 -7.89
CA ASP A 103 17.46 3.50 -7.05
C ASP A 103 16.77 4.63 -7.85
N GLY A 104 16.38 4.39 -9.11
CA GLY A 104 15.65 5.36 -9.94
C GLY A 104 14.40 4.76 -10.59
N GLY A 105 13.38 5.58 -10.86
CA GLY A 105 12.20 5.23 -11.66
C GLY A 105 11.58 3.87 -11.41
N TYR A 106 11.76 2.96 -12.38
CA TYR A 106 11.14 1.64 -12.35
C TYR A 106 11.61 0.77 -11.17
N GLY A 107 12.89 0.89 -10.78
CA GLY A 107 13.41 0.15 -9.62
C GLY A 107 12.69 0.56 -8.33
N PHE A 108 12.46 1.86 -8.15
CA PHE A 108 11.72 2.39 -7.01
C PHE A 108 10.25 1.90 -7.01
N LEU A 109 9.59 1.92 -8.17
CA LEU A 109 8.22 1.43 -8.32
C LEU A 109 8.09 -0.05 -7.97
N VAL A 110 9.00 -0.91 -8.45
CA VAL A 110 8.97 -2.35 -8.16
C VAL A 110 9.18 -2.61 -6.67
N ARG A 111 10.08 -1.88 -6.02
CA ARG A 111 10.35 -2.00 -4.57
C ARG A 111 9.15 -1.56 -3.73
N ARG A 112 8.46 -0.50 -4.16
CA ARG A 112 7.20 -0.07 -3.55
C ARG A 112 6.10 -1.09 -3.78
N ALA A 113 5.96 -1.62 -5.00
CA ALA A 113 5.01 -2.67 -5.33
C ALA A 113 5.25 -3.92 -4.47
N ALA A 114 6.51 -4.34 -4.26
CA ALA A 114 6.85 -5.47 -3.40
C ALA A 114 6.25 -5.30 -1.99
N TYR A 115 6.48 -4.13 -1.38
CA TYR A 115 5.99 -3.85 -0.05
C TYR A 115 4.47 -3.70 0.03
N LEU A 116 3.86 -3.00 -0.93
CA LEU A 116 2.41 -2.82 -0.95
C LEU A 116 1.66 -4.12 -1.21
N ASN A 117 2.13 -4.96 -2.15
CA ASN A 117 1.52 -6.26 -2.41
C ASN A 117 1.62 -7.20 -1.20
N THR A 118 2.79 -7.27 -0.56
CA THR A 118 2.99 -8.13 0.62
C THR A 118 2.18 -7.64 1.82
N THR A 119 2.16 -6.33 2.06
CA THR A 119 1.34 -5.71 3.12
C THR A 119 -0.14 -5.95 2.88
N LEU A 120 -0.64 -5.66 1.68
CA LEU A 120 -2.04 -5.86 1.34
C LEU A 120 -2.41 -7.35 1.44
N GLY A 121 -1.52 -8.25 1.03
CA GLY A 121 -1.73 -9.69 1.10
C GLY A 121 -1.84 -10.14 2.55
N LEU A 122 -0.85 -9.80 3.37
CA LEU A 122 -0.85 -10.09 4.79
C LEU A 122 -2.10 -9.55 5.47
N ALA A 123 -2.41 -8.26 5.29
CA ALA A 123 -3.56 -7.60 5.89
C ALA A 123 -4.90 -8.23 5.46
N THR A 124 -5.06 -8.45 4.16
CA THR A 124 -6.28 -9.05 3.59
C THR A 124 -6.51 -10.44 4.14
N PHE A 125 -5.53 -11.33 4.02
CA PHE A 125 -5.69 -12.74 4.40
C PHE A 125 -5.68 -12.95 5.92
N ALA A 126 -4.85 -12.24 6.68
CA ALA A 126 -4.89 -12.30 8.15
C ALA A 126 -6.20 -11.73 8.71
N GLY A 127 -6.69 -10.61 8.15
CA GLY A 127 -7.98 -10.05 8.53
C GLY A 127 -9.16 -10.96 8.15
N ALA A 128 -9.08 -11.67 7.02
CA ALA A 128 -10.09 -12.65 6.63
C ALA A 128 -10.11 -13.88 7.56
N ILE A 129 -8.93 -14.35 8.01
CA ILE A 129 -8.84 -15.38 9.06
C ILE A 129 -9.51 -14.88 10.34
N ALA A 130 -9.20 -13.66 10.78
CA ALA A 130 -9.76 -13.10 12.01
C ALA A 130 -11.29 -12.96 11.93
N ASP A 131 -11.81 -12.47 10.80
CA ASP A 131 -13.24 -12.41 10.51
C ASP A 131 -13.91 -13.79 10.62
N ALA A 132 -13.35 -14.79 9.92
CA ALA A 132 -13.83 -16.17 9.93
C ALA A 132 -13.68 -16.88 11.28
N SER A 133 -12.84 -16.37 12.19
CA SER A 133 -12.61 -16.92 13.54
C SER A 133 -13.69 -16.50 14.55
N GLY A 134 -14.77 -15.85 14.11
CA GLY A 134 -15.88 -15.42 14.95
C GLY A 134 -15.78 -13.98 15.47
N TRP A 135 -14.75 -13.22 15.06
CA TRP A 135 -14.63 -11.81 15.39
C TRP A 135 -15.38 -10.90 14.41
N GLY A 136 -15.80 -11.46 13.26
CA GLY A 136 -16.56 -10.72 12.25
C GLY A 136 -15.78 -9.55 11.66
N LEU A 137 -16.52 -8.52 11.25
CA LEU A 137 -15.96 -7.25 10.75
C LEU A 137 -14.96 -6.61 11.72
N VAL A 138 -15.17 -6.73 13.03
CA VAL A 138 -14.25 -6.15 14.04
C VAL A 138 -12.88 -6.80 13.95
N GLY A 139 -12.82 -8.12 13.74
CA GLY A 139 -11.57 -8.85 13.49
C GLY A 139 -10.85 -8.35 12.24
N ALA A 140 -11.58 -8.18 11.14
CA ALA A 140 -11.03 -7.64 9.89
C ALA A 140 -10.46 -6.22 10.08
N VAL A 141 -11.18 -5.34 10.79
CA VAL A 141 -10.74 -3.96 11.07
C VAL A 141 -9.49 -3.94 11.94
N LEU A 142 -9.47 -4.68 13.04
CA LEU A 142 -8.34 -4.66 13.97
C LEU A 142 -7.10 -5.31 13.36
N VAL A 143 -7.25 -6.46 12.69
CA VAL A 143 -6.12 -7.23 12.16
C VAL A 143 -5.70 -6.70 10.79
N GLY A 144 -6.60 -6.66 9.82
CA GLY A 144 -6.29 -6.18 8.47
C GLY A 144 -5.98 -4.69 8.44
N GLY A 145 -6.81 -3.88 9.11
CA GLY A 145 -6.54 -2.46 9.28
C GLY A 145 -5.26 -2.19 10.08
N GLY A 146 -5.03 -2.94 11.17
CA GLY A 146 -3.83 -2.81 11.99
C GLY A 146 -2.54 -3.12 11.24
N PHE A 147 -2.48 -4.24 10.50
CA PHE A 147 -1.33 -4.56 9.65
C PHE A 147 -1.12 -3.51 8.55
N SER A 148 -2.19 -3.07 7.89
CA SER A 148 -2.10 -2.02 6.86
C SER A 148 -1.53 -0.71 7.42
N PHE A 149 -2.09 -0.23 8.54
CA PHE A 149 -1.62 1.00 9.18
C PHE A 149 -0.18 0.85 9.66
N GLY A 150 0.13 -0.22 10.40
CA GLY A 150 1.45 -0.42 11.01
C GLY A 150 2.56 -0.56 9.97
N ALA A 151 2.32 -1.33 8.90
CA ALA A 151 3.28 -1.46 7.81
C ALA A 151 3.55 -0.11 7.13
N LEU A 152 2.49 0.64 6.84
CA LEU A 152 2.64 1.95 6.20
C LEU A 152 3.24 3.01 7.12
N TYR A 153 3.04 2.89 8.42
CA TYR A 153 3.68 3.75 9.39
C TYR A 153 5.20 3.50 9.46
N VAL A 154 5.62 2.24 9.38
CA VAL A 154 7.03 1.86 9.59
C VAL A 154 7.86 1.91 8.29
N LEU A 155 7.23 1.77 7.12
CA LEU A 155 7.93 1.68 5.83
C LEU A 155 8.94 2.82 5.56
N PRO A 156 8.61 4.11 5.75
CA PRO A 156 9.56 5.19 5.46
C PRO A 156 10.86 5.04 6.25
N ASN A 157 10.75 4.63 7.51
CA ASN A 157 11.89 4.46 8.40
C ASN A 157 12.71 3.21 8.05
N LEU A 158 12.04 2.11 7.68
CA LEU A 158 12.73 0.91 7.19
C LEU A 158 13.49 1.16 5.89
N ARG A 159 13.00 2.07 5.04
CA ARG A 159 13.65 2.45 3.78
C ARG A 159 14.81 3.42 3.99
N ALA A 160 14.71 4.32 4.97
CA ALA A 160 15.77 5.24 5.33
C ALA A 160 16.92 4.58 6.11
N ALA A 161 16.65 3.46 6.78
CA ALA A 161 17.65 2.73 7.57
C ALA A 161 18.74 2.07 6.69
N ASN A 162 19.94 1.95 7.26
CA ASN A 162 21.09 1.29 6.62
C ASN A 162 20.74 -0.12 6.14
N SER A 163 21.21 -0.46 4.93
CA SER A 163 20.94 -1.76 4.27
C SER A 163 21.22 -2.97 5.17
N LYS A 164 22.32 -2.94 5.95
CA LYS A 164 22.68 -4.02 6.88
C LYS A 164 21.64 -4.30 7.97
N GLN A 165 20.88 -3.29 8.38
CA GLN A 165 19.85 -3.40 9.42
C GLN A 165 18.46 -3.62 8.81
N SER A 166 18.15 -3.00 7.68
CA SER A 166 16.83 -3.08 7.06
C SER A 166 16.61 -4.36 6.25
N VAL A 167 17.66 -4.94 5.64
CA VAL A 167 17.55 -6.17 4.83
C VAL A 167 16.97 -7.34 5.63
N PRO A 168 17.51 -7.74 6.80
CA PRO A 168 16.97 -8.88 7.54
C PRO A 168 15.51 -8.68 7.94
N VAL A 169 15.13 -7.48 8.37
CA VAL A 169 13.76 -7.15 8.77
C VAL A 169 12.80 -7.27 7.60
N ARG A 170 13.16 -6.75 6.42
CA ARG A 170 12.33 -6.87 5.22
C ARG A 170 12.24 -8.30 4.71
N VAL A 171 13.33 -9.09 4.78
CA VAL A 171 13.31 -10.51 4.42
C VAL A 171 12.32 -11.27 5.30
N ILE A 172 12.39 -11.07 6.62
CA ILE A 172 11.46 -11.70 7.56
C ILE A 172 10.02 -11.24 7.27
N TYR A 173 9.82 -9.94 7.06
CA TYR A 173 8.51 -9.38 6.74
C TYR A 173 7.91 -9.99 5.47
N TYR A 174 8.68 -10.07 4.38
CA TYR A 174 8.24 -10.68 3.13
C TYR A 174 7.99 -12.16 3.28
N ALA A 175 8.86 -12.89 3.98
CA ALA A 175 8.66 -14.31 4.25
C ALA A 175 7.34 -14.56 5.00
N VAL A 176 7.11 -13.85 6.11
CA VAL A 176 5.86 -13.96 6.88
C VAL A 176 4.64 -13.61 6.03
N SER A 177 4.70 -12.48 5.31
CA SER A 177 3.58 -12.02 4.48
C SER A 177 3.21 -13.02 3.39
N LEU A 178 4.22 -13.52 2.66
CA LEU A 178 4.03 -14.51 1.60
C LEU A 178 3.57 -15.87 2.14
N SER A 179 4.06 -16.28 3.31
CA SER A 179 3.61 -17.51 3.97
C SER A 179 2.14 -17.44 4.37
N VAL A 180 1.67 -16.30 4.91
CA VAL A 180 0.24 -16.13 5.21
C VAL A 180 -0.61 -16.26 3.95
N VAL A 181 -0.26 -15.54 2.88
CA VAL A 181 -0.95 -15.63 1.58
C VAL A 181 -0.97 -17.08 1.05
N ALA A 182 0.18 -17.76 1.05
CA ALA A 182 0.29 -19.14 0.57
C ALA A 182 -0.49 -20.15 1.42
N SER A 183 -0.61 -19.92 2.74
CA SER A 183 -1.32 -20.81 3.65
C SER A 183 -2.85 -20.67 3.60
N THR A 184 -3.34 -19.52 3.14
CA THR A 184 -4.76 -19.14 3.24
C THR A 184 -5.52 -19.23 1.92
N GLY A 185 -4.82 -19.21 0.79
CA GLY A 185 -5.45 -19.33 -0.52
C GLY A 185 -5.08 -20.63 -1.23
N GLN A 186 -5.91 -21.04 -2.18
CA GLN A 186 -5.56 -22.03 -3.21
C GLN A 186 -4.53 -21.49 -4.22
N VAL A 187 -3.68 -20.54 -3.80
CA VAL A 187 -2.74 -19.79 -4.64
C VAL A 187 -1.74 -20.70 -5.34
N LEU A 188 -1.41 -21.83 -4.71
CA LEU A 188 -0.48 -22.83 -5.24
C LEU A 188 -1.21 -24.01 -5.92
N GLU A 189 -2.53 -23.95 -6.03
CA GLU A 189 -3.31 -24.99 -6.70
C GLU A 189 -3.23 -24.81 -8.22
N LEU A 190 -2.33 -25.56 -8.85
CA LEU A 190 -2.12 -25.57 -10.30
C LEU A 190 -3.16 -26.42 -11.06
N SER A 191 -4.20 -26.88 -10.37
CA SER A 191 -5.32 -27.59 -10.99
C SER A 191 -6.13 -26.65 -11.89
N VAL A 192 -7.09 -27.19 -12.64
CA VAL A 192 -7.92 -26.45 -13.59
C VAL A 192 -8.80 -25.45 -12.82
N GLY A 193 -8.27 -24.25 -12.56
CA GLY A 193 -8.98 -23.21 -11.81
C GLY A 193 -8.22 -21.90 -11.63
N ALA A 194 -6.94 -21.92 -11.20
CA ALA A 194 -6.25 -20.69 -10.80
C ALA A 194 -4.75 -20.54 -11.16
N PRO A 195 -4.25 -21.00 -12.34
CA PRO A 195 -2.85 -20.78 -12.72
C PRO A 195 -2.47 -19.29 -12.78
N SER A 196 -3.44 -18.41 -13.04
CA SER A 196 -3.24 -16.95 -13.03
C SER A 196 -2.93 -16.40 -11.63
N ALA A 197 -3.48 -16.99 -10.56
CA ALA A 197 -3.17 -16.60 -9.19
C ALA A 197 -1.78 -17.07 -8.76
N ALA A 198 -1.38 -18.28 -9.16
CA ALA A 198 -0.02 -18.77 -8.96
C ALA A 198 1.01 -17.88 -9.67
N LEU A 199 0.71 -17.45 -10.90
CA LEU A 199 1.54 -16.49 -11.64
C LEU A 199 1.60 -15.12 -10.95
N ALA A 200 0.45 -14.59 -10.50
CA ALA A 200 0.43 -13.33 -9.75
C ALA A 200 1.24 -13.42 -8.46
N PHE A 201 1.17 -14.54 -7.74
CA PHE A 201 1.98 -14.79 -6.55
C PHE A 201 3.47 -14.87 -6.87
N ALA A 202 3.83 -15.56 -7.97
CA ALA A 202 5.21 -15.59 -8.45
C ALA A 202 5.74 -14.19 -8.79
N VAL A 203 4.91 -13.33 -9.39
CA VAL A 203 5.26 -11.91 -9.66
C VAL A 203 5.53 -11.16 -8.34
N VAL A 204 4.69 -11.34 -7.32
CA VAL A 204 4.93 -10.72 -5.99
C VAL A 204 6.24 -11.23 -5.38
N CYS A 205 6.51 -12.54 -5.44
CA CYS A 205 7.78 -13.12 -5.00
C CYS A 205 8.97 -12.48 -5.74
N LEU A 206 8.89 -12.33 -7.06
CA LEU A 206 9.94 -11.68 -7.86
C LEU A 206 10.17 -10.22 -7.44
N PHE A 207 9.11 -9.47 -7.15
CA PHE A 207 9.23 -8.10 -6.63
C PHE A 207 9.97 -8.08 -5.29
N THR A 208 9.69 -9.01 -4.38
CA THR A 208 10.38 -9.10 -3.08
C THR A 208 11.86 -9.48 -3.22
N VAL A 209 12.18 -10.40 -4.13
CA VAL A 209 13.56 -10.80 -4.45
C VAL A 209 14.32 -9.62 -5.06
N PHE A 210 13.69 -8.89 -5.98
CA PHE A 210 14.28 -7.69 -6.57
C PHE A 210 14.57 -6.63 -5.50
N ASP A 211 13.62 -6.40 -4.58
CA ASP A 211 13.77 -5.40 -3.54
C ASP A 211 14.94 -5.69 -2.58
N VAL A 212 15.02 -6.91 -2.09
CA VAL A 212 16.13 -7.33 -1.20
C VAL A 212 17.44 -7.40 -1.98
N GLY A 213 17.40 -7.95 -3.20
CA GLY A 213 18.57 -8.14 -4.05
C GLY A 213 19.21 -6.83 -4.51
N ALA A 214 18.41 -5.76 -4.72
CA ALA A 214 18.93 -4.44 -5.07
C ALA A 214 19.83 -3.86 -3.98
N ASP A 215 19.48 -4.06 -2.70
CA ASP A 215 20.24 -3.53 -1.57
C ASP A 215 21.44 -4.40 -1.17
N LEU A 216 21.45 -5.67 -1.57
CA LEU A 216 22.62 -6.57 -1.43
C LEU A 216 23.71 -6.29 -2.48
N ARG A 217 23.36 -5.65 -3.60
CA ARG A 217 24.31 -5.30 -4.68
C ARG A 217 25.00 -3.96 -4.47
N LYS A 218 24.59 -3.15 -3.48
CA LYS A 218 25.34 -1.93 -3.12
C LYS A 218 26.70 -2.38 -2.61
N PRO A 219 27.79 -2.11 -3.35
CA PRO A 219 29.09 -2.60 -2.96
C PRO A 219 29.47 -2.01 -1.60
N MET A 220 30.24 -2.77 -0.83
CA MET A 220 30.87 -2.31 0.41
C MET A 220 31.99 -1.29 0.12
N ASP A 221 31.78 -0.36 -0.82
CA ASP A 221 32.76 0.62 -1.32
C ASP A 221 32.94 1.81 -0.34
N GLY A 222 32.85 1.53 0.95
CA GLY A 222 32.99 2.52 2.02
C GLY A 222 33.52 1.93 3.32
N MET A 223 34.37 0.90 3.22
CA MET A 223 35.35 0.62 4.28
C MET A 223 36.67 1.29 3.93
#